data_AF-A0A426CP14-F1
#
_entry.id   AF-A0A426CP14-F1
#
_cell.length_a   1.000
_cell.length_b   1.000
_cell.length_c   1.000
_cell.angle_alpha   90.00
_cell.angle_beta   90.00
_cell.angle_gamma   90.00
#
_symmetry.space_group_name_H-M   'P 1'
#
loop_
_entity.id
_entity.type
_entity.pdbx_description
1 polymer ?
#
loop_
_entity_poly.entity_id
_entity_poly.type
_entity_poly.pdbx_seq_one_letter_code
_entity_poly.pdbx_strand_id
1 'polypeptide(L)'
;MSTQTELPPLPPRPTLDEIDPAKNGLRRSALLRELSLYLEGFESRILCEKNDIEKIAAADRAAYIGLIDVAARSLKSMRHIVETNLFEIALKKGGLK
;
A
#
# COMPACT_ATOMS: atom_id res chain seq x y z
N MET A 1 16.86 29.96 47.28
CA MET A 1 17.48 28.75 46.71
C MET A 1 16.43 28.09 45.82
N SER A 2 16.32 28.46 44.55
CA SER A 2 15.36 27.85 43.60
C SER A 2 16.10 26.87 42.71
N THR A 3 15.76 25.59 42.79
CA THR A 3 16.24 24.56 41.87
C THR A 3 15.52 24.71 40.55
N GLN A 4 16.21 25.26 39.55
CA GLN A 4 15.76 25.27 38.17
C GLN A 4 15.85 23.83 37.64
N THR A 5 14.70 23.25 37.31
CA THR A 5 14.64 21.95 36.62
C THR A 5 15.11 22.16 35.18
N GLU A 6 16.36 21.82 34.88
CA GLU A 6 16.83 21.74 33.49
C GLU A 6 16.11 20.58 32.80
N LEU A 7 15.32 20.90 31.77
CA LEU A 7 14.77 19.89 30.87
C LEU A 7 15.93 19.17 30.16
N PRO A 8 15.91 17.83 30.08
CA PRO A 8 16.91 17.10 29.30
C PRO A 8 16.86 17.59 27.85
N PRO A 9 18.03 17.72 27.18
CA PRO A 9 18.06 18.15 25.80
C PRO A 9 17.19 17.22 24.94
N LEU A 10 16.35 17.82 24.09
CA LEU A 10 15.54 17.09 23.13
C LEU A 10 16.47 16.17 22.30
N PRO A 11 16.06 14.93 22.01
CA PRO A 11 16.84 14.05 21.14
C PRO A 11 17.06 14.74 19.79
N PRO A 12 18.24 14.58 19.18
CA PRO A 12 18.54 15.19 17.89
C PRO A 12 17.48 14.77 16.88
N ARG A 13 16.74 15.74 16.34
CA ARG A 13 15.88 15.49 15.19
C ARG A 13 16.80 15.11 14.03
N PRO A 14 16.55 13.99 13.34
CA PRO A 14 17.29 13.69 12.12
C PRO A 14 17.11 14.87 11.16
N THR A 15 18.20 15.55 10.83
CA THR A 15 18.24 16.55 9.76
C THR A 15 17.90 15.83 8.46
N LEU A 16 16.91 16.36 7.73
CA LEU A 16 16.42 15.83 6.45
C LEU A 16 17.49 15.83 5.33
N ASP A 17 18.70 16.32 5.61
CA ASP A 17 19.78 16.57 4.64
C ASP A 17 20.48 15.30 4.12
N GLU A 18 20.19 14.11 4.64
CA GLU A 18 20.79 12.85 4.15
C GLU A 18 19.79 11.89 3.48
N ILE A 19 18.58 12.36 3.18
CA ILE A 19 17.62 11.55 2.43
C ILE A 19 17.84 11.81 0.94
N ASP A 20 18.74 11.04 0.33
CA ASP A 20 18.92 11.01 -1.12
C ASP A 20 17.55 10.72 -1.81
N PRO A 21 16.95 11.71 -2.51
CA PRO A 21 15.63 11.58 -3.10
C PRO A 21 15.58 10.49 -4.18
N ALA A 22 16.71 10.25 -4.86
CA ALA A 22 16.82 9.23 -5.89
C ALA A 22 16.85 7.82 -5.26
N LYS A 23 17.60 7.62 -4.17
CA LYS A 23 17.58 6.36 -3.41
C LYS A 23 16.21 6.08 -2.80
N ASN A 24 15.53 7.11 -2.27
CA ASN A 24 14.18 6.96 -1.73
C ASN A 24 13.14 6.66 -2.81
N GLY A 25 13.23 7.31 -3.98
CA GLY A 25 12.36 7.02 -5.12
C GLY A 25 12.54 5.61 -5.67
N LEU A 26 13.77 5.10 -5.72
CA LEU A 26 14.08 3.71 -6.09
C LEU A 26 13.50 2.71 -5.08
N ARG A 27 13.78 2.88 -3.79
CA ARG A 27 13.24 1.99 -2.73
C ARG A 27 11.71 1.98 -2.70
N ARG A 28 11.07 3.15 -2.79
CA ARG A 28 9.60 3.26 -2.85
C ARG A 28 9.04 2.58 -4.09
N SER A 29 9.69 2.71 -5.25
CA SER A 29 9.23 2.02 -6.46
C SER A 29 9.36 0.50 -6.37
N ALA A 30 10.40 -0.03 -5.71
CA ALA A 30 10.55 -1.47 -5.51
C ALA A 30 9.44 -2.02 -4.60
N LEU A 31 9.20 -1.37 -3.45
CA LEU A 31 8.12 -1.76 -2.52
C LEU A 31 6.73 -1.73 -3.18
N LEU A 32 6.45 -0.72 -4.01
CA LEU A 32 5.18 -0.62 -4.72
C LEU A 32 5.03 -1.70 -5.81
N ARG A 33 6.12 -2.11 -6.46
CA ARG A 33 6.10 -3.23 -7.42
C ARG A 33 5.88 -4.57 -6.73
N GLU A 34 6.54 -4.80 -5.60
CA GLU A 34 6.29 -5.98 -4.76
C GLU A 34 4.83 -6.01 -4.31
N LEU A 35 4.31 -4.89 -3.80
CA LEU A 35 2.90 -4.79 -3.42
C LEU A 35 1.98 -5.06 -4.61
N SER A 36 2.30 -4.56 -5.81
CA SER A 36 1.52 -4.85 -7.02
C SER A 36 1.43 -6.35 -7.28
N LEU A 37 2.54 -7.09 -7.17
CA LEU A 37 2.55 -8.56 -7.31
C LEU A 37 1.70 -9.25 -6.24
N TYR A 38 1.76 -8.79 -4.99
CA TYR A 38 0.89 -9.32 -3.94
C TYR A 38 -0.59 -9.10 -4.25
N LEU A 39 -0.96 -7.96 -4.82
CA LEU A 39 -2.34 -7.67 -5.22
C LEU A 39 -2.83 -8.61 -6.33
N GLU A 40 -1.99 -8.98 -7.31
CA GLU A 40 -2.34 -9.98 -8.35
C GLU A 40 -2.70 -11.33 -7.73
N GLY A 41 -2.01 -11.72 -6.66
CA GLY A 41 -2.33 -12.92 -5.91
C GLY A 41 -3.73 -12.88 -5.29
N PHE A 42 -4.15 -11.72 -4.76
CA PHE A 42 -5.51 -11.56 -4.24
C PHE A 42 -6.57 -11.53 -5.35
N GLU A 43 -6.26 -10.95 -6.50
CA GLU A 43 -7.18 -10.94 -7.65
C GLU A 43 -7.46 -12.37 -8.14
N SER A 44 -6.39 -13.16 -8.23
CA SER A 44 -6.47 -14.57 -8.59
C SER A 44 -7.32 -15.35 -7.59
N ARG A 45 -7.14 -15.11 -6.28
CA ARG A 45 -7.96 -15.74 -5.23
C ARG A 45 -9.42 -15.35 -5.34
N ILE A 46 -9.73 -14.06 -5.50
CA ILE A 46 -11.11 -13.59 -5.69
C ILE A 46 -11.76 -14.26 -6.90
N LEU A 47 -11.02 -14.42 -8.01
CA LEU A 47 -11.53 -15.11 -9.18
C LEU A 47 -11.83 -16.58 -8.90
N CYS A 48 -10.95 -17.29 -8.17
CA CYS A 48 -11.18 -18.66 -7.75
C CYS A 48 -12.44 -18.77 -6.88
N GLU A 49 -12.58 -17.92 -5.87
CA GLU A 49 -13.76 -17.94 -4.98
C GLU A 49 -15.06 -17.65 -5.72
N LYS A 50 -15.03 -16.77 -6.74
CA LYS A 50 -16.18 -16.53 -7.63
C LYS A 50 -16.56 -17.75 -8.46
N ASN A 51 -15.58 -18.51 -8.94
CA ASN A 51 -15.82 -19.74 -9.70
C ASN A 51 -16.38 -20.87 -8.82
N ASP A 52 -16.02 -20.87 -7.54
CA ASP A 52 -16.41 -21.88 -6.56
C ASP A 52 -17.66 -21.52 -5.76
N ILE A 53 -18.35 -20.43 -6.12
CA ILE A 53 -19.47 -19.89 -5.34
C ILE A 53 -20.65 -20.85 -5.19
N GLU A 54 -20.82 -21.75 -6.17
CA GLU A 54 -21.87 -22.77 -6.15
C GLU A 54 -21.62 -23.85 -5.08
N LYS A 55 -20.38 -24.00 -4.59
CA LYS A 55 -20.02 -24.93 -3.50
C LYS A 55 -20.48 -24.42 -2.13
N ILE A 56 -20.83 -23.14 -2.02
CA ILE A 56 -21.34 -22.53 -0.78
C ILE A 56 -22.81 -22.89 -0.59
N ALA A 57 -23.17 -23.23 0.65
CA ALA A 57 -24.56 -23.52 1.02
C ALA A 57 -25.48 -22.37 0.60
N ALA A 58 -26.65 -22.71 0.05
CA ALA A 58 -27.58 -21.74 -0.52
C ALA A 58 -28.01 -20.65 0.49
N ALA A 59 -28.11 -21.00 1.77
CA ALA A 59 -28.45 -20.07 2.85
C ALA A 59 -27.39 -18.96 3.05
N ASP A 60 -26.11 -19.25 2.82
CA ASP A 60 -25.00 -18.33 3.08
C ASP A 60 -24.49 -17.63 1.82
N ARG A 61 -24.87 -18.13 0.64
CA ARG A 61 -24.33 -17.70 -0.66
C ARG A 61 -24.45 -16.19 -0.89
N ALA A 62 -25.58 -15.59 -0.55
CA ALA A 62 -25.79 -14.15 -0.73
C ALA A 62 -24.83 -13.31 0.12
N ALA A 63 -24.63 -13.70 1.39
CA ALA A 63 -23.68 -13.04 2.28
C ALA A 63 -22.24 -13.21 1.78
N TYR A 64 -21.91 -14.42 1.32
CA TYR A 64 -20.59 -14.73 0.78
C TYR A 64 -20.27 -13.95 -0.51
N ILE A 65 -21.22 -13.83 -1.45
CA ILE A 65 -21.11 -12.95 -2.63
C ILE A 65 -20.82 -11.51 -2.19
N GLY A 66 -21.57 -11.02 -1.20
CA GLY A 66 -21.37 -9.67 -0.66
C GLY A 66 -19.96 -9.43 -0.13
N LEU A 67 -19.39 -10.40 0.59
CA LEU A 67 -18.01 -10.33 1.09
C LEU A 67 -16.98 -10.31 -0.04
N ILE A 68 -17.14 -11.17 -1.05
CA ILE A 68 -16.27 -11.20 -2.24
C ILE A 68 -16.31 -9.86 -2.96
N ASP A 69 -17.49 -9.26 -3.12
CA ASP A 69 -17.64 -7.99 -3.82
C ASP A 69 -17.01 -6.83 -3.05
N VAL A 70 -17.11 -6.83 -1.71
CA VAL A 70 -16.38 -5.87 -0.87
C VAL A 70 -14.87 -6.03 -1.03
N ALA A 71 -14.37 -7.27 -0.99
CA ALA A 71 -12.95 -7.56 -1.18
C ALA A 71 -12.47 -7.09 -2.57
N ALA A 72 -13.24 -7.35 -3.62
CA ALA A 72 -12.92 -6.96 -4.99
C ALA A 72 -12.85 -5.44 -5.16
N ARG A 73 -13.79 -4.69 -4.56
CA ARG A 73 -13.77 -3.22 -4.58
C ARG A 73 -12.56 -2.66 -3.83
N SER A 74 -12.26 -3.20 -2.65
CA SER A 74 -11.10 -2.78 -1.86
C SER A 74 -9.79 -3.04 -2.62
N LEU A 75 -9.68 -4.20 -3.28
CA LEU A 75 -8.53 -4.55 -4.10
C LEU A 75 -8.35 -3.61 -5.29
N LYS A 76 -9.43 -3.29 -6.00
CA LYS A 76 -9.42 -2.31 -7.10
C LYS A 76 -8.95 -0.94 -6.63
N SER A 77 -9.40 -0.49 -5.46
CA SER A 77 -8.97 0.78 -4.87
C SER A 77 -7.47 0.77 -4.57
N MET A 78 -6.96 -0.31 -3.95
CA MET A 78 -5.54 -0.43 -3.61
C MET A 78 -4.66 -0.50 -4.85
N ARG A 79 -5.09 -1.22 -5.90
CA ARG A 79 -4.40 -1.27 -7.19
C ARG A 79 -4.29 0.12 -7.80
N HIS A 80 -5.39 0.87 -7.84
CA HIS A 80 -5.39 2.24 -8.35
C HIS A 80 -4.38 3.14 -7.61
N ILE A 81 -4.32 3.04 -6.28
CA ILE A 81 -3.35 3.79 -5.46
C ILE A 81 -1.91 3.41 -5.83
N VAL A 82 -1.60 2.12 -5.90
CA VAL A 82 -0.25 1.63 -6.21
C VAL A 82 0.18 2.07 -7.61
N GLU A 83 -0.67 1.89 -8.61
CA GLU A 83 -0.40 2.29 -10.00
C GLU A 83 -0.18 3.79 -10.13
N THR A 84 -1.03 4.60 -9.48
CA THR A 84 -0.89 6.06 -9.46
C THR A 84 0.45 6.47 -8.85
N ASN A 85 0.83 5.87 -7.71
CA ASN A 85 2.11 6.17 -7.07
C ASN A 85 3.31 5.74 -7.93
N LEU A 86 3.23 4.58 -8.61
CA LEU A 86 4.27 4.13 -9.52
C LEU A 86 4.40 5.08 -10.73
N PHE A 87 3.28 5.54 -11.27
CA PHE A 87 3.24 6.50 -12.36
C PHE A 87 3.86 7.85 -11.95
N GLU A 88 3.49 8.39 -10.79
CA GLU A 88 4.09 9.62 -10.26
C GLU A 88 5.61 9.51 -10.08
N ILE A 89 6.10 8.38 -9.56
CA ILE A 89 7.55 8.15 -9.42
C ILE A 89 8.23 8.09 -10.79
N ALA A 90 7.60 7.43 -11.78
CA ALA A 90 8.12 7.37 -13.14
C ALA A 90 8.20 8.76 -13.78
N LEU A 91 7.16 9.59 -13.64
CA LEU A 91 7.16 10.97 -14.12
C LEU A 91 8.26 11.82 -13.46
N LYS A 92 8.41 11.73 -12.14
CA LYS A 92 9.44 12.46 -11.40
C LYS A 92 10.86 12.05 -11.77
N LYS A 93 11.07 10.79 -12.16
CA LYS A 93 12.36 10.31 -12.70
C LYS A 93 12.59 10.71 -14.16
N GLY A 94 11.54 10.75 -14.98
CA GLY A 94 11.63 11.11 -16.41
C GLY A 94 11.67 12.62 -16.69
N GLY A 95 11.32 13.46 -15.72
CA GLY A 95 11.33 14.92 -15.80
C GLY A 95 12.69 15.59 -15.52
N LEU A 96 13.73 14.82 -15.19
CA LEU A 96 15.12 15.29 -15.13
C LEU A 96 15.69 15.30 -16.56
N LYS A 97 15.43 16.39 -17.29
CA LYS A 97 16.26 16.82 -18.42
C LYS A 97 16.87 18.17 -18.07
#